data_AF-A0A310SIB4-F1
#
_entry.id   AF-A0A310SIB4-F1
#
_cell.length_a   1.000
_cell.length_b   1.000
_cell.length_c   1.000
_cell.angle_alpha   90.00
_cell.angle_beta   90.00
_cell.angle_gamma   90.00
#
_symmetry.space_group_name_H-M   'P 1'
#
loop_
_entity.id
_entity.type
_entity.pdbx_description
1 polymer ?
#
loop_
_entity_poly.entity_id
_entity_poly.type
_entity_poly.pdbx_seq_one_letter_code
_entity_poly.pdbx_strand_id
1 'polypeptide(L)' 'MNTIRCFVFVFAVASNSFTSAYDECNEPLLDRAHLTATTSLPNRNPKNARLNGGC' A
#
# COMPACT_ATOMS: atom_id res chain seq x y z
N MET A 1 19.70 -19.09 -26.09
CA MET A 1 20.09 -19.22 -24.66
C MET A 1 20.28 -17.89 -23.92
N ASN A 2 20.65 -16.80 -24.60
CA ASN A 2 20.86 -15.49 -23.94
C ASN A 2 19.56 -14.74 -23.62
N THR A 3 18.54 -14.86 -24.48
CA THR A 3 17.26 -14.15 -24.34
C THR A 3 16.52 -14.53 -23.06
N ILE A 4 16.47 -15.82 -22.73
CA ILE A 4 15.82 -16.32 -21.50
C ILE A 4 16.55 -15.79 -20.26
N ARG A 5 17.89 -15.74 -20.27
CA ARG A 5 18.67 -15.17 -19.16
C ARG A 5 18.38 -13.68 -18.98
N CYS A 6 18.28 -12.92 -20.07
CA CYS A 6 17.89 -11.51 -20.01
C CYS A 6 16.47 -11.32 -19.43
N PHE A 7 15.50 -12.14 -19.85
CA PHE A 7 14.14 -12.09 -19.30
C PHE A 7 14.11 -12.38 -17.80
N VAL A 8 14.83 -13.41 -17.35
CA VAL A 8 14.94 -13.73 -15.91
C VAL A 8 15.58 -12.58 -15.14
N PHE A 9 16.60 -11.93 -15.72
CA PHE A 9 17.28 -10.81 -15.08
C PHE A 9 16.37 -9.58 -14.95
N VAL A 10 15.65 -9.23 -16.02
CA VAL A 10 14.70 -8.10 -16.02
C VAL A 10 13.55 -8.38 -15.03
N PHE A 11 13.03 -9.60 -15.01
CA PHE A 11 11.97 -9.98 -14.08
C PHE A 11 12.44 -9.91 -12.62
N ALA A 12 13.64 -10.40 -12.33
CA ALA A 12 14.22 -10.35 -10.99
C ALA A 12 14.48 -8.91 -10.52
N VAL A 13 14.94 -8.01 -11.40
CA VAL A 13 15.14 -6.59 -11.06
C VAL A 13 13.78 -5.91 -10.78
N ALA A 14 12.79 -6.13 -11.64
CA ALA A 14 11.46 -5.55 -11.46
C ALA A 14 10.75 -6.04 -10.18
N SER A 15 10.90 -7.33 -9.83
CA SER A 15 10.32 -7.87 -8.60
C SER A 15 11.03 -7.34 -7.34
N ASN A 16 12.35 -7.21 -7.36
CA ASN A 16 13.11 -6.68 -6.20
C ASN A 16 12.82 -5.20 -5.93
N SER A 17 12.59 -4.39 -6.97
CA SER A 17 12.17 -2.99 -6.79
C SER A 17 10.76 -2.88 -6.18
N PHE A 18 9.90 -3.87 -6.42
CA PHE A 18 8.56 -3.91 -5.83
C PHE A 18 8.59 -4.31 -4.35
N THR A 19 9.52 -5.16 -3.93
CA THR A 19 9.65 -5.59 -2.52
C THR A 19 10.35 -4.55 -1.66
N SER A 20 11.34 -3.84 -2.21
CA SER A 20 12.13 -2.81 -1.49
C SER A 20 11.30 -1.62 -0.98
N ALA A 21 10.13 -1.34 -1.56
CA ALA A 21 9.23 -0.28 -1.06
C ALA A 21 8.48 -0.67 0.22
N TYR A 22 8.46 -1.95 0.58
CA TYR A 22 7.63 -2.52 1.64
C TYR A 22 8.43 -3.23 2.74
N ASP A 23 9.75 -3.00 2.81
CA ASP A 23 10.62 -3.97 3.46
C ASP A 23 10.59 -4.02 4.99
N GLU A 24 9.97 -3.09 5.76
CA GLU A 24 10.16 -3.16 7.23
C GLU A 24 9.13 -2.42 8.11
N CYS A 25 7.82 -2.49 7.82
CA CYS A 25 6.71 -1.85 8.60
C CYS A 25 6.22 -0.48 8.08
N ASN A 26 6.25 -0.27 6.76
CA ASN A 26 5.65 0.92 6.12
C ASN A 26 4.44 0.57 5.22
N GLU A 27 3.96 -0.67 5.28
CA GLU A 27 2.76 -1.07 4.53
C GLU A 27 1.51 -0.34 5.04
N PRO A 28 0.71 0.26 4.15
CA PRO A 28 -0.52 0.91 4.56
C PRO A 28 -1.52 -0.13 5.06
N LEU A 29 -2.03 0.06 6.27
CA LEU A 29 -3.02 -0.84 6.87
C LEU A 29 -4.38 -0.77 6.16
N LEU A 30 -4.67 0.33 5.45
CA LEU A 30 -5.90 0.55 4.67
C LEU A 30 -7.16 0.09 5.45
N ASP A 31 -7.86 -0.94 4.97
CA ASP A 31 -9.11 -1.46 5.55
C ASP A 31 -8.93 -2.21 6.87
N ARG A 32 -7.69 -2.56 7.21
CA ARG A 32 -7.35 -3.23 8.48
C ARG A 32 -7.29 -2.24 9.65
N ALA A 33 -7.17 -0.94 9.38
CA ALA A 33 -7.15 0.08 10.42
C ALA A 33 -8.54 0.26 11.05
N HIS A 34 -8.64 0.07 12.37
CA HIS A 34 -9.86 0.38 13.13
C HIS A 34 -9.94 1.87 13.40
N LEU A 35 -10.99 2.52 12.87
CA LEU A 35 -11.21 3.96 13.01
C LEU A 35 -12.37 4.23 13.98
N THR A 36 -12.06 4.87 15.10
CA THR A 36 -13.02 5.42 16.06
C THR A 36 -12.63 6.85 16.41
N ALA A 37 -13.55 7.61 17.01
CA ALA A 37 -13.22 8.92 17.56
C ALA A 37 -14.02 9.19 18.82
N THR A 38 -13.44 10.01 19.69
CA THR A 38 -14.12 10.53 20.89
C THR A 38 -15.28 11.45 20.51
N THR A 39 -15.11 12.26 19.47
CA THR A 39 -16.14 13.14 18.91
C THR A 39 -16.02 13.23 17.39
N SER A 40 -17.11 13.60 16.71
CA SER A 40 -17.09 13.92 15.29
C SER A 40 -18.21 14.90 14.94
N LEU A 41 -17.97 15.74 13.92
CA LEU A 41 -19.05 16.52 13.31
C LEU A 41 -19.98 15.58 12.54
N PRO A 42 -21.29 15.88 12.42
CA PRO A 42 -22.26 15.00 11.74
C PRO A 42 -21.82 14.53 10.35
N ASN A 43 -21.14 15.40 9.61
CA ASN A 43 -20.67 15.13 8.23
C ASN A 43 -19.20 14.70 8.15
N ARG A 44 -18.50 14.51 9.28
CA ARG A 44 -17.07 14.12 9.32
C ARG A 44 -16.85 12.93 10.25
N ASN A 45 -17.59 11.84 9.99
CA ASN A 45 -17.49 10.61 10.76
C ASN A 45 -16.09 9.96 10.61
N PRO A 46 -15.56 9.28 11.64
CA PRO A 46 -14.26 8.60 11.60
C PRO A 46 -14.07 7.66 10.41
N LYS A 47 -15.15 7.04 9.93
CA LYS A 47 -15.12 6.15 8.75
C LYS A 47 -14.65 6.86 7.46
N ASN A 48 -14.78 8.18 7.38
CA ASN A 48 -14.39 8.99 6.23
C ASN A 48 -12.92 9.48 6.32
N ALA A 49 -12.20 9.17 7.39
CA ALA A 49 -10.81 9.62 7.59
C ALA A 49 -9.77 8.76 6.85
N ARG A 50 -10.19 8.03 5.81
CA ARG A 50 -9.29 7.20 4.98
C ARG A 50 -8.54 8.08 3.99
N LEU A 51 -7.23 7.82 3.86
CA LEU A 51 -6.41 8.48 2.85
C LEU A 51 -6.98 8.17 1.46
N ASN A 52 -7.28 9.21 0.68
CA ASN A 52 -7.93 9.10 -0.63
C ASN A 52 -9.27 8.32 -0.61
N GLY A 53 -9.99 8.30 0.51
CA GLY A 53 -11.20 7.49 0.71
C GLY A 53 -12.44 7.88 -0.10
N GLY A 54 -12.36 8.91 -0.95
CA GLY A 54 -13.48 9.44 -1.73
C GLY A 54 -14.51 10.17 -0.85
N CYS A 55 -14.91 11.35 -1.31
CA CYS A 55 -15.99 12.14 -0.71
C CYS A 55 -17.36 11.63 -1.15
#